data_AF-A0A951EUH9-F1
#
_entry.id   AF-A0A951EUH9-F1
#
_cell.length_a   1.000
_cell.length_b   1.000
_cell.length_c   1.000
_cell.angle_alpha   90.00
_cell.angle_beta   90.00
_cell.angle_gamma   90.00
#
_symmetry.space_group_name_H-M   'P 1'
#
loop_
_entity.id
_entity.type
_entity.pdbx_description
1 polymer ?
#
loop_
_entity_poly.entity_id
_entity_poly.type
_entity_poly.pdbx_seq_one_letter_code
_entity_poly.pdbx_strand_id
1 'polypeptide(L)'
;MTFVTRRHLSRRMLLRGAGATIALPFLDSMVPVRAAVKSTLRAGFIYVPHGAILPQWTPIGDGADFKFSRILKPLEPFRDRITVVTGCAINAENGHAISNSMWLNGTRPAHGTEIRSATTADQLIAAKIGQDTTFPSLELATEDHSAELGSCGGDYACAYMNTISWRNPTTPNPMELNPRVVFERLFGGDGATAAERLARLNDNLSLLDGITSSAKDLSKSLDARDRARLTDYLDNVREIERRIAQAEKKNSESELVAPETPAGIPDSFEEHVKLMFDLWALAFQADIARVTTFMMARELSTRTYPQVGVPEGHHPVSHHQNVPEQIEKHAKINTYHVSLFAGFLEKLRNSPDGEGNLLDHSMILYGSGMSNGNVHSHDILPAVIAGGAAGRLRGNLHVKTPLMTPISNVLITLLEKADVHVDRLGDSTGRIAI
;
A
#
# COMPACT_ATOMS: atom_id res chain seq x y z
N MET A 1 -17.67 16.58 42.89
CA MET A 1 -17.76 17.09 41.51
C MET A 1 -16.35 17.17 40.95
N THR A 2 -15.95 16.18 40.15
CA THR A 2 -14.62 16.16 39.53
C THR A 2 -14.70 17.00 38.25
N PHE A 3 -14.19 18.23 38.28
CA PHE A 3 -14.07 19.05 37.09
C PHE A 3 -12.97 18.46 36.20
N VAL A 4 -13.35 17.79 35.12
CA VAL A 4 -12.41 17.30 34.10
C VAL A 4 -12.13 18.45 33.14
N THR A 5 -11.10 19.24 33.44
CA THR A 5 -10.54 20.20 32.48
C THR A 5 -9.51 19.49 31.60
N ARG A 6 -9.95 18.59 30.70
CA ARG A 6 -9.04 18.14 29.63
C ARG A 6 -9.02 19.22 28.53
N ARG A 7 -7.86 19.85 28.32
CA ARG A 7 -7.63 20.71 27.15
C ARG A 7 -7.78 19.83 25.90
N HIS A 8 -8.58 20.28 24.94
CA HIS A 8 -8.81 19.56 23.70
C HIS A 8 -7.69 19.86 22.69
N LEU A 9 -6.89 18.85 22.34
CA LEU A 9 -5.92 18.94 21.25
C LEU A 9 -6.64 18.70 19.91
N SER A 10 -6.30 19.48 18.89
CA SER A 10 -6.80 19.23 17.54
C SER A 10 -6.07 18.03 16.92
N ARG A 11 -6.78 17.15 16.18
CA ARG A 11 -6.15 16.13 15.32
C ARG A 11 -5.28 16.74 14.21
N ARG A 12 -5.47 18.03 13.90
CA ARG A 12 -4.65 18.79 12.94
C ARG A 12 -3.46 19.50 13.59
N MET A 13 -3.20 19.26 14.88
CA MET A 13 -2.03 19.83 15.53
C MET A 13 -0.76 19.21 14.94
N LEU A 14 0.20 20.07 14.61
CA LEU A 14 1.51 19.68 14.12
C LEU A 14 2.58 20.16 15.10
N LEU A 15 3.59 19.32 15.35
CA LEU A 15 4.84 19.76 15.97
C LEU A 15 5.66 20.49 14.89
N ARG A 16 6.11 21.70 15.21
CA ARG A 16 6.96 22.50 14.33
C ARG A 16 8.31 22.72 14.97
N GLY A 17 9.35 22.71 14.15
CA GLY A 17 10.75 22.84 14.53
C GLY A 17 11.55 23.44 13.38
N ALA A 18 12.86 23.63 13.57
CA ALA A 18 13.74 24.19 12.54
C ALA A 18 13.72 23.30 11.26
N GLY A 19 12.88 23.65 10.29
CA GLY A 19 12.74 22.96 9.00
C GLY A 19 11.93 21.64 8.99
N ALA A 20 11.34 21.24 10.12
CA ALA A 20 10.60 19.99 10.26
C ALA A 20 9.18 20.24 10.79
N THR A 21 8.22 19.49 10.26
CA THR A 21 6.83 19.49 10.73
C THR A 21 6.36 18.05 10.86
N ILE A 22 5.88 17.68 12.06
CA ILE A 22 5.42 16.31 12.33
C ILE A 22 3.96 16.33 12.76
N ALA A 23 3.14 15.61 12.02
CA ALA A 23 1.77 15.32 12.41
C ALA A 23 1.75 14.33 13.58
N LEU A 24 0.78 14.51 14.48
CA LEU A 24 0.69 13.70 15.70
C LEU A 24 -0.13 12.43 15.45
N PRO A 25 0.21 11.31 16.12
CA PRO A 25 -0.66 10.14 16.14
C PRO A 25 -1.95 10.48 16.89
N PHE A 26 -2.96 9.61 16.81
CA PHE A 26 -4.16 9.80 17.60
C PHE A 26 -3.87 9.74 19.12
N LEU A 27 -4.19 10.84 19.82
CA LEU A 27 -4.09 10.96 21.27
C LEU A 27 -5.49 11.02 21.88
N ASP A 28 -5.70 10.43 23.05
CA ASP A 28 -6.97 10.49 23.79
C ASP A 28 -7.36 11.93 24.16
N SER A 29 -6.37 12.80 24.37
CA SER A 29 -6.53 14.26 24.54
C SER A 29 -7.11 14.97 23.31
N MET A 30 -7.22 14.29 22.16
CA MET A 30 -7.91 14.78 20.97
C MET A 30 -9.40 14.41 20.93
N VAL A 31 -9.91 13.71 21.94
CA VAL A 31 -11.35 13.36 22.04
C VAL A 31 -12.09 14.45 22.81
N PRO A 32 -13.07 15.15 22.19
CA PRO A 32 -13.95 16.06 22.92
C PRO A 32 -14.76 15.33 23.99
N VAL A 33 -14.95 15.97 25.16
CA VAL A 33 -15.64 15.41 26.35
C VAL A 33 -17.06 14.88 26.08
N ARG A 34 -17.68 15.22 24.94
CA ARG A 34 -19.04 14.80 24.56
C ARG A 34 -19.18 14.28 23.12
N ALA A 35 -18.09 13.94 22.44
CA ALA A 35 -18.17 13.45 21.06
C ALA A 35 -17.80 11.96 20.99
N ALA A 36 -18.58 11.19 20.24
CA ALA A 36 -18.17 9.85 19.83
C ALA A 36 -16.96 9.97 18.90
N VAL A 37 -15.94 9.14 19.11
CA VAL A 37 -14.79 9.04 18.20
C VAL A 37 -15.30 8.42 16.89
N LYS A 38 -15.53 9.25 15.87
CA LYS A 38 -15.81 8.74 14.53
C LYS A 38 -14.52 8.15 13.99
N SER A 39 -14.51 6.84 13.79
CA SER A 39 -13.38 6.14 13.19
C SER A 39 -13.16 6.64 11.76
N THR A 40 -11.91 6.98 11.43
CA THR A 40 -11.51 7.45 10.11
C THR A 40 -11.18 6.25 9.24
N LEU A 41 -12.03 6.00 8.23
CA LEU A 41 -11.73 5.01 7.21
C LEU A 41 -10.44 5.38 6.48
N ARG A 42 -9.57 4.40 6.28
CA ARG A 42 -8.40 4.50 5.41
C ARG A 42 -8.46 3.41 4.35
N ALA A 43 -8.01 3.71 3.13
CA ALA A 43 -8.09 2.80 1.99
C ALA A 43 -6.70 2.49 1.42
N GLY A 44 -6.48 1.22 1.10
CA GLY A 44 -5.22 0.70 0.59
C GLY A 44 -5.39 -0.17 -0.63
N PHE A 45 -4.44 -0.11 -1.56
CA PHE A 45 -4.43 -0.95 -2.75
C PHE A 45 -3.01 -1.48 -2.96
N ILE A 46 -2.81 -2.79 -2.92
CA ILE A 46 -1.51 -3.44 -3.06
C ILE A 46 -1.55 -4.36 -4.28
N TYR A 47 -0.74 -4.03 -5.28
CA TYR A 47 -0.58 -4.84 -6.49
C TYR A 47 0.66 -5.73 -6.38
N VAL A 48 0.51 -6.99 -6.77
CA VAL A 48 1.61 -7.92 -7.05
C VAL A 48 1.54 -8.40 -8.50
N PRO A 49 2.69 -8.54 -9.19
CA PRO A 49 2.71 -8.88 -10.60
C PRO A 49 2.63 -10.38 -10.85
N HIS A 50 2.44 -10.75 -12.13
CA HIS A 50 2.59 -12.12 -12.65
C HIS A 50 1.58 -13.16 -12.14
N GLY A 51 0.56 -12.73 -11.41
CA GLY A 51 -0.51 -13.56 -10.89
C GLY A 51 -0.08 -14.51 -9.77
N ALA A 52 -0.76 -15.65 -9.65
CA ALA A 52 -0.47 -16.61 -8.60
C ALA A 52 -0.74 -18.04 -9.06
N ILE A 53 -0.10 -19.02 -8.42
CA ILE A 53 -0.46 -20.43 -8.63
C ILE A 53 -1.85 -20.71 -8.03
N LEU A 54 -2.90 -20.57 -8.85
CA LEU A 54 -4.30 -20.59 -8.41
C LEU A 54 -4.70 -21.80 -7.55
N PRO A 55 -4.28 -23.04 -7.84
CA PRO A 55 -4.58 -24.18 -6.96
C PRO A 55 -3.98 -24.05 -5.55
N GLN A 56 -2.92 -23.27 -5.40
CA GLN A 56 -2.25 -23.00 -4.11
C GLN A 56 -2.65 -21.66 -3.50
N TRP A 57 -3.36 -20.81 -4.26
CA TRP A 57 -3.95 -19.53 -3.81
C TRP A 57 -5.38 -19.71 -3.31
N THR A 58 -6.21 -20.48 -4.01
CA THR A 58 -7.65 -20.58 -3.78
C THR A 58 -7.97 -21.31 -2.46
N PRO A 59 -8.70 -20.71 -1.52
CA PRO A 59 -9.11 -21.39 -0.29
C PRO A 59 -10.04 -22.57 -0.55
N ILE A 60 -10.02 -23.56 0.36
CA ILE A 60 -10.94 -24.71 0.33
C ILE A 60 -12.19 -24.35 1.14
N GLY A 61 -13.39 -24.64 0.61
CA GLY A 61 -14.67 -24.22 1.19
C GLY A 61 -15.07 -22.80 0.77
N ASP A 62 -16.09 -22.23 1.39
CA ASP A 62 -16.63 -20.89 1.20
C ASP A 62 -17.31 -20.41 2.49
N GLY A 63 -17.74 -19.15 2.54
CA GLY A 63 -18.29 -18.57 3.76
C GLY A 63 -17.23 -18.39 4.85
N ALA A 64 -17.61 -18.56 6.11
CA ALA A 64 -16.73 -18.34 7.27
C ALA A 64 -15.85 -19.54 7.65
N ASP A 65 -16.17 -20.74 7.16
CA ASP A 65 -15.50 -22.00 7.51
C ASP A 65 -14.41 -22.41 6.51
N PHE A 66 -13.97 -21.47 5.67
CA PHE A 66 -12.94 -21.74 4.68
C PHE A 66 -11.58 -22.05 5.31
N LYS A 67 -10.80 -22.88 4.62
CA LYS A 67 -9.42 -23.21 4.98
C LYS A 67 -8.47 -22.41 4.10
N PHE A 68 -7.56 -21.66 4.73
CA PHE A 68 -6.48 -20.97 4.03
C PHE A 68 -5.67 -21.95 3.20
N SER A 69 -5.41 -21.56 1.95
CA SER A 69 -4.50 -22.25 1.03
C SER A 69 -3.05 -22.00 1.44
N ARG A 70 -2.10 -22.69 0.77
CA ARG A 70 -0.67 -22.55 1.08
C ARG A 70 -0.19 -21.11 0.92
N ILE A 71 -0.52 -20.45 -0.19
CA ILE A 71 -0.06 -19.09 -0.48
C ILE A 71 -0.70 -18.09 0.49
N LEU A 72 -1.96 -18.29 0.88
CA LEU A 72 -2.68 -17.40 1.80
C LEU A 72 -2.46 -17.72 3.29
N LYS A 73 -1.74 -18.80 3.60
CA LYS A 73 -1.48 -19.24 4.98
C LYS A 73 -0.90 -18.15 5.89
N PRO A 74 0.01 -17.25 5.44
CA PRO A 74 0.52 -16.17 6.29
C PRO A 74 -0.55 -15.20 6.81
N LEU A 75 -1.73 -15.15 6.17
CA LEU A 75 -2.83 -14.27 6.57
C LEU A 75 -3.75 -14.88 7.64
N GLU A 76 -3.57 -16.15 7.98
CA GLU A 76 -4.43 -16.85 8.95
C GLU A 76 -4.49 -16.18 10.34
N PRO A 77 -3.41 -15.59 10.90
CA PRO A 77 -3.48 -14.83 12.16
C PRO A 77 -4.40 -13.60 12.11
N PHE A 78 -4.85 -13.19 10.92
CA PHE A 78 -5.75 -12.06 10.69
C PHE A 78 -7.13 -12.51 10.20
N ARG A 79 -7.48 -13.80 10.32
CA ARG A 79 -8.73 -14.41 9.82
C ARG A 79 -9.96 -13.49 9.96
N ASP A 80 -10.18 -12.92 11.14
CA ASP A 80 -11.33 -12.04 11.45
C ASP A 80 -11.33 -10.69 10.73
N ARG A 81 -10.31 -10.43 9.91
CA ARG A 81 -10.12 -9.23 9.09
C ARG A 81 -9.85 -9.58 7.63
N ILE A 82 -9.97 -10.84 7.22
CA ILE A 82 -9.69 -11.28 5.85
C ILE A 82 -10.97 -11.68 5.13
N THR A 83 -11.16 -11.13 3.94
CA THR A 83 -12.13 -11.59 2.95
C THR A 83 -11.40 -12.02 1.68
N VAL A 84 -11.48 -13.28 1.29
CA VAL A 84 -10.95 -13.77 0.01
C VAL A 84 -12.07 -13.76 -1.01
N VAL A 85 -11.82 -13.23 -2.21
CA VAL A 85 -12.79 -13.22 -3.30
C VAL A 85 -12.24 -14.03 -4.46
N THR A 86 -13.02 -14.99 -4.98
CA THR A 86 -12.63 -15.85 -6.09
C THR A 86 -13.67 -15.82 -7.20
N GLY A 87 -13.23 -16.10 -8.43
CA GLY A 87 -14.06 -16.07 -9.65
C GLY A 87 -14.03 -14.74 -10.41
N CYS A 88 -13.40 -13.70 -9.86
CA CYS A 88 -13.29 -12.40 -10.52
C CYS A 88 -12.34 -12.43 -11.72
N ALA A 89 -12.53 -11.58 -12.72
CA ALA A 89 -11.70 -11.50 -13.91
C ALA A 89 -11.55 -10.06 -14.43
N ILE A 90 -10.55 -9.84 -15.28
CA ILE A 90 -10.52 -8.69 -16.20
C ILE A 90 -11.01 -9.19 -17.56
N ASN A 91 -12.05 -8.57 -18.11
CA ASN A 91 -12.59 -8.95 -19.42
C ASN A 91 -11.88 -8.18 -20.53
N ALA A 92 -10.64 -8.58 -20.84
CA ALA A 92 -9.82 -8.00 -21.89
C ALA A 92 -8.85 -9.04 -22.47
N GLU A 93 -8.10 -8.64 -23.49
CA GLU A 93 -7.03 -9.43 -24.06
C GLU A 93 -5.87 -9.61 -23.07
N ASN A 94 -5.27 -10.79 -23.10
CA ASN A 94 -4.16 -11.14 -22.22
C ASN A 94 -2.95 -10.24 -22.46
N GLY A 95 -2.27 -9.84 -21.39
CA GLY A 95 -1.03 -9.07 -21.48
C GLY A 95 -0.68 -8.29 -20.22
N HIS A 96 0.61 -8.02 -20.04
CA HIS A 96 1.13 -7.33 -18.85
C HIS A 96 0.57 -5.90 -18.70
N ALA A 97 0.57 -5.10 -19.77
CA ALA A 97 0.08 -3.73 -19.75
C ALA A 97 -1.42 -3.65 -19.40
N ILE A 98 -2.23 -4.56 -19.95
CA ILE A 98 -3.67 -4.64 -19.67
C ILE A 98 -3.93 -5.05 -18.21
N SER A 99 -3.21 -6.08 -17.73
CA SER A 99 -3.34 -6.58 -16.35
C SER A 99 -3.21 -5.44 -15.33
N ASN A 100 -2.15 -4.66 -15.48
CA ASN A 100 -1.82 -3.55 -14.58
C ASN A 100 -2.81 -2.39 -14.73
N SER A 101 -3.02 -1.89 -15.95
CA SER A 101 -3.83 -0.70 -16.20
C SER A 101 -5.32 -0.83 -15.88
N MET A 102 -5.89 -2.04 -15.99
CA MET A 102 -7.32 -2.27 -15.74
C MET A 102 -7.63 -2.63 -14.30
N TRP A 103 -6.63 -3.03 -13.48
CA TRP A 103 -6.88 -3.64 -12.17
C TRP A 103 -7.71 -2.78 -11.21
N LEU A 104 -7.54 -1.45 -11.23
CA LEU A 104 -8.24 -0.50 -10.35
C LEU A 104 -9.35 0.32 -11.03
N ASN A 105 -9.68 0.05 -12.30
CA ASN A 105 -10.74 0.80 -13.00
C ASN A 105 -11.59 -0.03 -13.98
N GLY A 106 -11.20 -1.27 -14.30
CA GLY A 106 -11.90 -2.14 -15.25
C GLY A 106 -12.07 -1.58 -16.66
N THR A 107 -11.28 -0.59 -17.05
CA THR A 107 -11.42 0.14 -18.31
C THR A 107 -10.22 -0.14 -19.20
N ARG A 108 -10.47 -0.69 -20.40
CA ARG A 108 -9.40 -0.93 -21.38
C ARG A 108 -8.63 0.37 -21.66
N PRO A 109 -7.30 0.39 -21.52
CA PRO A 109 -6.49 1.53 -21.90
C PRO A 109 -6.52 1.77 -23.41
N ALA A 110 -6.16 2.98 -23.84
CA ALA A 110 -5.94 3.27 -25.24
C ALA A 110 -4.74 2.48 -25.79
N HIS A 111 -4.90 1.98 -27.01
CA HIS A 111 -3.87 1.24 -27.74
C HIS A 111 -2.85 2.20 -28.37
N GLY A 112 -1.63 1.71 -28.58
CA GLY A 112 -0.53 2.48 -29.13
C GLY A 112 0.10 3.42 -28.10
N THR A 113 0.51 4.60 -28.56
CA THR A 113 1.22 5.61 -27.75
C THR A 113 0.28 6.56 -27.00
N GLU A 114 -1.04 6.47 -27.22
CA GLU A 114 -2.02 7.30 -26.52
C GLU A 114 -2.06 6.92 -25.02
N ILE A 115 -1.83 7.89 -24.15
CA ILE A 115 -1.93 7.75 -22.70
C ILE A 115 -3.35 8.14 -22.27
N ARG A 116 -4.26 7.17 -22.31
CA ARG A 116 -5.65 7.32 -21.89
C ARG A 116 -6.22 6.03 -21.27
N SER A 117 -6.66 6.10 -20.03
CA SER A 117 -7.38 5.04 -19.29
C SER A 117 -8.63 5.64 -18.64
N ALA A 118 -8.89 5.35 -17.35
CA ALA A 118 -9.97 5.91 -16.55
C ALA A 118 -9.51 6.25 -15.14
N THR A 119 -10.24 7.13 -14.45
CA THR A 119 -10.02 7.39 -13.03
C THR A 119 -10.13 6.08 -12.23
N THR A 120 -9.16 5.82 -11.39
CA THR A 120 -9.07 4.58 -10.61
C THR A 120 -9.81 4.67 -9.28
N ALA A 121 -10.20 3.51 -8.74
CA ALA A 121 -10.99 3.41 -7.51
C ALA A 121 -10.31 4.10 -6.31
N ASP A 122 -8.98 3.98 -6.19
CA ASP A 122 -8.20 4.68 -5.16
C ASP A 122 -8.37 6.20 -5.25
N GLN A 123 -8.34 6.77 -6.46
CA GLN A 123 -8.46 8.21 -6.67
C GLN A 123 -9.89 8.72 -6.47
N LEU A 124 -10.90 7.90 -6.80
CA LEU A 124 -12.29 8.19 -6.44
C LEU A 124 -12.49 8.22 -4.91
N ILE A 125 -11.84 7.33 -4.17
CA ILE A 125 -11.85 7.33 -2.70
C ILE A 125 -11.06 8.54 -2.16
N ALA A 126 -9.90 8.86 -2.74
CA ALA A 126 -9.08 10.01 -2.33
C ALA A 126 -9.83 11.34 -2.48
N ALA A 127 -10.64 11.48 -3.53
CA ALA A 127 -11.54 12.62 -3.71
C ALA A 127 -12.58 12.76 -2.59
N LYS A 128 -12.94 11.64 -1.92
CA LYS A 128 -13.93 11.61 -0.83
C LYS A 128 -13.31 11.77 0.56
N ILE A 129 -12.25 11.03 0.87
CA ILE A 129 -11.70 10.95 2.24
C ILE A 129 -10.35 11.63 2.42
N GLY A 130 -9.64 11.95 1.34
CA GLY A 130 -8.28 12.53 1.36
C GLY A 130 -8.21 14.05 1.34
N GLN A 131 -9.34 14.77 1.21
CA GLN A 131 -9.33 16.24 1.08
C GLN A 131 -9.00 16.98 2.38
N ASP A 132 -9.07 16.29 3.52
CA ASP A 132 -8.77 16.83 4.86
C ASP A 132 -7.37 16.49 5.36
N THR A 133 -6.54 15.83 4.53
CA THR A 133 -5.17 15.40 4.88
C THR A 133 -4.13 16.16 4.06
N THR A 134 -2.87 16.17 4.50
CA THR A 134 -1.78 16.88 3.80
C THR A 134 -1.63 16.39 2.36
N PHE A 135 -1.72 15.07 2.16
CA PHE A 135 -1.78 14.48 0.83
C PHE A 135 -3.12 13.77 0.63
N PRO A 136 -3.83 14.03 -0.49
CA PRO A 136 -5.05 13.28 -0.81
C PRO A 136 -4.83 11.78 -0.93
N SER A 137 -3.67 11.38 -1.45
CA SER A 137 -3.24 10.01 -1.61
C SER A 137 -1.71 9.91 -1.67
N LEU A 138 -1.19 8.70 -1.45
CA LEU A 138 0.20 8.33 -1.65
C LEU A 138 0.30 7.19 -2.66
N GLU A 139 1.21 7.33 -3.62
CA GLU A 139 1.47 6.35 -4.67
C GLU A 139 2.90 5.84 -4.51
N LEU A 140 3.06 4.55 -4.23
CA LEU A 140 4.32 3.92 -3.83
C LEU A 140 4.67 2.79 -4.80
N ALA A 141 5.96 2.55 -5.02
CA ALA A 141 6.47 1.38 -5.74
C ALA A 141 7.86 0.98 -5.23
N THR A 142 8.37 -0.16 -5.70
CA THR A 142 9.73 -0.63 -5.38
C THR A 142 10.64 -0.77 -6.59
N GLU A 143 10.12 -0.57 -7.81
CA GLU A 143 10.86 -0.80 -9.04
C GLU A 143 10.61 0.30 -10.06
N ASP A 144 11.70 0.89 -10.56
CA ASP A 144 11.68 1.83 -11.69
C ASP A 144 12.01 1.09 -12.98
N HIS A 145 11.32 1.45 -14.05
CA HIS A 145 11.62 0.99 -15.40
C HIS A 145 11.66 2.14 -16.41
N SER A 146 11.70 3.39 -15.93
CA SER A 146 11.86 4.58 -16.75
C SER A 146 13.15 4.56 -17.58
N ALA A 147 14.18 3.87 -17.08
CA ALA A 147 15.46 3.67 -17.77
C ALA A 147 15.42 2.59 -18.87
N GLU A 148 14.39 1.74 -18.92
CA GLU A 148 14.24 0.69 -19.94
C GLU A 148 13.21 1.09 -21.02
N LEU A 149 13.46 2.25 -21.64
CA LEU A 149 12.66 2.78 -22.75
C LEU A 149 12.46 1.72 -23.83
N GLY A 150 11.21 1.29 -24.04
CA GLY A 150 10.82 0.32 -25.06
C GLY A 150 10.55 -1.12 -24.57
N SER A 151 10.79 -1.42 -23.28
CA SER A 151 10.57 -2.76 -22.69
C SER A 151 9.21 -2.92 -21.98
N CYS A 152 8.26 -2.00 -22.20
CA CYS A 152 6.98 -1.96 -21.48
C CYS A 152 5.89 -2.90 -22.04
N GLY A 153 6.29 -3.89 -22.84
CA GLY A 153 5.42 -4.95 -23.35
C GLY A 153 4.39 -4.50 -24.41
N GLY A 154 4.57 -4.97 -25.64
CA GLY A 154 3.53 -4.93 -26.68
C GLY A 154 3.19 -3.56 -27.25
N ASP A 155 1.95 -3.42 -27.73
CA ASP A 155 1.44 -2.24 -28.44
C ASP A 155 0.89 -1.13 -27.52
N TYR A 156 1.35 -1.06 -26.27
CA TYR A 156 0.80 -0.17 -25.23
C TYR A 156 1.86 0.79 -24.67
N ALA A 157 1.44 2.00 -24.30
CA ALA A 157 2.32 2.99 -23.69
C ALA A 157 2.89 2.54 -22.32
N CYS A 158 4.14 2.89 -22.03
CA CYS A 158 4.82 2.54 -20.78
C CYS A 158 4.11 2.99 -19.50
N ALA A 159 3.29 4.03 -19.57
CA ALA A 159 2.47 4.50 -18.44
C ALA A 159 1.62 3.36 -17.83
N TYR A 160 1.13 2.43 -18.66
CA TYR A 160 0.29 1.31 -18.23
C TYR A 160 1.04 0.21 -17.46
N MET A 161 2.37 0.25 -17.48
CA MET A 161 3.23 -0.64 -16.69
C MET A 161 3.80 0.02 -15.45
N ASN A 162 3.97 1.34 -15.48
CA ASN A 162 4.63 2.09 -14.43
C ASN A 162 3.66 2.67 -13.38
N THR A 163 2.34 2.57 -13.61
CA THR A 163 1.34 2.97 -12.62
C THR A 163 0.03 2.19 -12.71
N ILE A 164 -0.57 1.91 -11.55
CA ILE A 164 -1.94 1.40 -11.37
C ILE A 164 -2.91 2.52 -10.95
N SER A 165 -2.44 3.75 -10.75
CA SER A 165 -3.23 4.86 -10.19
C SER A 165 -3.39 5.99 -11.19
N TRP A 166 -4.63 6.39 -11.47
CA TRP A 166 -4.97 7.40 -12.46
C TRP A 166 -5.95 8.41 -11.86
N ARG A 167 -5.50 9.65 -11.72
CA ARG A 167 -6.31 10.74 -11.18
C ARG A 167 -7.50 11.07 -12.07
N ASN A 168 -7.27 11.00 -13.38
CA ASN A 168 -8.27 11.17 -14.42
C ASN A 168 -7.86 10.33 -15.65
N PRO A 169 -8.72 10.21 -16.69
CA PRO A 169 -8.44 9.39 -17.85
C PRO A 169 -7.09 9.63 -18.53
N THR A 170 -6.49 10.81 -18.42
CA THR A 170 -5.26 11.18 -19.14
C THR A 170 -4.09 11.52 -18.22
N THR A 171 -4.26 11.37 -16.89
CA THR A 171 -3.25 11.75 -15.91
C THR A 171 -2.92 10.55 -15.00
N PRO A 172 -1.92 9.73 -15.37
CA PRO A 172 -1.37 8.74 -14.46
C PRO A 172 -0.70 9.44 -13.27
N ASN A 173 -0.89 8.90 -12.06
CA ASN A 173 -0.12 9.36 -10.90
C ASN A 173 1.26 8.68 -10.91
N PRO A 174 2.36 9.43 -10.72
CA PRO A 174 3.69 8.86 -10.58
C PRO A 174 3.79 8.09 -9.26
N MET A 175 4.46 6.94 -9.29
CA MET A 175 4.75 6.13 -8.11
C MET A 175 6.10 6.55 -7.53
N GLU A 176 6.17 6.78 -6.22
CA GLU A 176 7.41 7.09 -5.54
C GLU A 176 8.13 5.81 -5.11
N LEU A 177 9.42 5.74 -5.43
CA LEU A 177 10.24 4.56 -5.24
C LEU A 177 11.24 4.72 -4.13
N ASN A 178 11.59 5.96 -3.78
CA ASN A 178 12.65 6.25 -2.84
C ASN A 178 12.05 6.49 -1.45
N PRO A 179 12.31 5.60 -0.47
CA PRO A 179 11.87 5.77 0.92
C PRO A 179 12.26 7.12 1.52
N ARG A 180 13.43 7.69 1.14
CA ARG A 180 13.84 9.02 1.60
C ARG A 180 12.90 10.11 1.11
N VAL A 181 12.52 10.08 -0.18
CA VAL A 181 11.62 11.07 -0.76
C VAL A 181 10.25 10.97 -0.11
N VAL A 182 9.74 9.76 0.14
CA VAL A 182 8.50 9.55 0.89
C VAL A 182 8.63 10.10 2.31
N PHE A 183 9.72 9.79 3.03
CA PHE A 183 9.94 10.27 4.41
C PHE A 183 9.98 11.80 4.50
N GLU A 184 10.74 12.47 3.63
CA GLU A 184 10.78 13.93 3.54
C GLU A 184 9.42 14.51 3.14
N ARG A 185 8.65 13.82 2.29
CA ARG A 185 7.29 14.25 1.95
C ARG A 185 6.36 14.17 3.17
N LEU A 186 6.52 13.18 4.05
CA LEU A 186 5.70 13.02 5.25
C LEU A 186 6.10 13.97 6.39
N PHE A 187 7.39 14.29 6.54
CA PHE A 187 7.92 14.97 7.74
C PHE A 187 8.78 16.21 7.47
N GLY A 188 9.26 16.40 6.24
CA GLY A 188 9.97 17.59 5.81
C GLY A 188 8.99 18.75 5.77
N GLY A 189 9.19 19.76 6.62
CA GLY A 189 8.16 20.77 6.90
C GLY A 189 7.63 21.50 5.67
N ASP A 190 6.38 21.96 5.76
CA ASP A 190 5.75 22.81 4.74
C ASP A 190 6.67 24.00 4.42
N GLY A 191 7.21 24.04 3.20
CA GLY A 191 8.04 25.16 2.72
C GLY A 191 9.56 24.95 2.78
N ALA A 192 10.07 23.79 3.19
CA ALA A 192 11.51 23.52 3.08
C ALA A 192 11.96 23.58 1.60
N THR A 193 12.83 24.53 1.30
CA THR A 193 13.45 24.70 -0.02
C THR A 193 14.25 23.44 -0.39
N ALA A 194 14.45 23.23 -1.70
CA ALA A 194 15.30 22.13 -2.17
C ALA A 194 16.71 22.22 -1.56
N ALA A 195 17.23 23.44 -1.36
CA ALA A 195 18.52 23.69 -0.71
C ALA A 195 18.53 23.31 0.78
N GLU A 196 17.49 23.63 1.55
CA GLU A 196 17.38 23.23 2.96
C GLU A 196 17.23 21.72 3.12
N ARG A 197 16.51 21.05 2.20
CA ARG A 197 16.45 19.59 2.13
C ARG A 197 17.82 19.01 1.83
N LEU A 198 18.51 19.53 0.81
CA LEU A 198 19.84 19.07 0.42
C LEU A 198 20.88 19.27 1.55
N ALA A 199 20.83 20.42 2.24
CA ALA A 199 21.71 20.72 3.36
C ALA A 199 21.50 19.72 4.51
N ARG A 200 20.25 19.41 4.88
CA ARG A 200 19.96 18.40 5.91
C ARG A 200 20.44 17.00 5.52
N LEU A 201 20.24 16.62 4.25
CA LEU A 201 20.73 15.36 3.72
C LEU A 201 22.26 15.28 3.81
N ASN A 202 22.97 16.36 3.47
CA ASN A 202 24.43 16.42 3.52
C ASN A 202 24.96 16.42 4.96
N ASP A 203 24.26 17.05 5.89
CA ASP A 203 24.67 17.18 7.29
C ASP A 203 24.23 15.98 8.16
N ASN A 204 23.52 14.99 7.59
CA ASN A 204 22.92 13.85 8.31
C ASN A 204 22.07 14.27 9.53
N LEU A 205 21.47 15.46 9.49
CA LEU A 205 20.66 15.97 10.59
C LEU A 205 19.29 15.29 10.59
N SER A 206 18.91 14.67 11.71
CA SER A 206 17.60 14.05 11.85
C SER A 206 16.49 15.11 11.80
N LEU A 207 15.41 14.84 11.06
CA LEU A 207 14.22 15.70 11.08
C LEU A 207 13.61 15.79 12.50
N LEU A 208 13.85 14.78 13.33
CA LEU A 208 13.35 14.74 14.71
C LEU A 208 14.17 15.60 15.69
N ASP A 209 15.42 15.91 15.37
CA ASP A 209 16.22 16.82 16.20
C ASP A 209 15.62 18.23 16.20
N GLY A 210 15.09 18.65 15.04
CA GLY A 210 14.42 19.95 14.88
C GLY A 210 13.16 20.11 15.72
N ILE A 211 12.44 19.02 16.05
CA ILE A 211 11.16 19.07 16.80
C ILE A 211 11.27 18.58 18.25
N THR A 212 12.46 18.20 18.72
CA THR A 212 12.65 17.58 20.04
C THR A 212 12.19 18.49 21.20
N SER A 213 12.41 19.81 21.10
CA SER A 213 11.90 20.78 22.09
C SER A 213 10.37 20.84 22.11
N SER A 214 9.75 20.99 20.94
CA SER A 214 8.29 21.02 20.77
C SER A 214 7.62 19.73 21.26
N ALA A 215 8.23 18.57 21.00
CA ALA A 215 7.77 17.28 21.51
C ALA A 215 7.85 17.20 23.03
N LYS A 216 8.96 17.67 23.63
CA LYS A 216 9.15 17.69 25.10
C LYS A 216 8.12 18.60 25.77
N ASP A 217 7.80 19.74 25.18
CA ASP A 217 6.82 20.67 25.73
C ASP A 217 5.39 20.13 25.62
N LEU A 218 5.03 19.51 24.49
CA LEU A 218 3.75 18.82 24.36
C LEU A 218 3.63 17.69 25.41
N SER A 219 4.66 16.86 25.55
CA SER A 219 4.71 15.73 26.48
C SER A 219 4.44 16.11 27.94
N LYS A 220 4.85 17.31 28.38
CA LYS A 220 4.53 17.86 29.71
C LYS A 220 3.04 18.09 29.94
N SER A 221 2.29 18.38 28.86
CA SER A 221 0.86 18.67 28.92
C SER A 221 -0.04 17.43 28.74
N LEU A 222 0.54 16.30 28.31
CA LEU A 222 -0.16 15.04 28.09
C LEU A 222 -0.26 14.20 29.37
N ASP A 223 -1.32 13.40 29.46
CA ASP A 223 -1.43 12.35 30.48
C ASP A 223 -0.47 11.18 30.18
N ALA A 224 -0.37 10.23 31.10
CA ALA A 224 0.60 9.13 30.98
C ALA A 224 0.37 8.26 29.73
N ARG A 225 -0.90 8.07 29.32
CA ARG A 225 -1.25 7.21 28.17
C ARG A 225 -0.90 7.89 26.86
N ASP A 226 -1.25 9.17 26.73
CA ASP A 226 -0.91 9.96 25.54
C ASP A 226 0.58 10.22 25.43
N ARG A 227 1.26 10.40 26.56
CA ARG A 227 2.72 10.52 26.58
C ARG A 227 3.39 9.25 26.07
N ALA A 228 2.95 8.07 26.52
CA ALA A 228 3.48 6.81 26.01
C ALA A 228 3.28 6.66 24.51
N ARG A 229 2.07 6.92 24.00
CA ARG A 229 1.78 6.88 22.55
C ARG A 229 2.62 7.85 21.73
N LEU A 230 2.81 9.07 22.23
CA LEU A 230 3.65 10.06 21.57
C LEU A 230 5.11 9.59 21.53
N THR A 231 5.63 9.05 22.64
CA THR A 231 6.98 8.49 22.69
C THR A 231 7.15 7.34 21.70
N ASP A 232 6.27 6.34 21.73
CA ASP A 232 6.32 5.18 20.84
C ASP A 232 6.27 5.60 19.37
N TYR A 233 5.42 6.58 19.03
CA TYR A 233 5.34 7.13 17.68
C TYR A 233 6.64 7.82 17.25
N LEU A 234 7.18 8.70 18.09
CA LEU A 234 8.42 9.42 17.77
C LEU A 234 9.60 8.46 17.66
N ASP A 235 9.69 7.44 18.51
CA ASP A 235 10.72 6.41 18.44
C ASP A 235 10.60 5.58 17.16
N ASN A 236 9.38 5.25 16.72
CA ASN A 236 9.15 4.59 15.43
C ASN A 236 9.58 5.44 14.23
N VAL A 237 9.27 6.74 14.22
CA VAL A 237 9.72 7.67 13.17
C VAL A 237 11.25 7.71 13.13
N ARG A 238 11.90 7.77 14.29
CA ARG A 238 13.36 7.83 14.46
C ARG A 238 14.05 6.56 13.98
N GLU A 239 13.47 5.40 14.29
CA GLU A 239 13.97 4.11 13.82
C GLU A 239 13.83 3.93 12.30
N ILE A 240 12.73 4.40 11.71
CA ILE A 240 12.54 4.37 10.25
C ILE A 240 13.54 5.29 9.55
N GLU A 241 13.74 6.51 10.06
CA GLU A 241 14.77 7.43 9.54
C GLU A 241 16.16 6.81 9.60
N ARG A 242 16.50 6.16 10.72
CA ARG A 242 17.78 5.46 10.91
C ARG A 242 17.97 4.33 9.89
N ARG A 243 16.93 3.55 9.61
CA ARG A 243 16.99 2.47 8.60
C ARG A 243 17.14 3.00 7.18
N ILE A 244 16.48 4.12 6.84
CA ILE A 244 16.69 4.81 5.55
C ILE A 244 18.15 5.26 5.43
N ALA A 245 18.68 5.93 6.46
CA ALA A 245 20.08 6.37 6.47
C ALA A 245 21.09 5.20 6.37
N GLN A 246 20.77 4.04 6.97
CA GLN A 246 21.59 2.84 6.82
C GLN A 246 21.56 2.27 5.40
N ALA A 247 20.39 2.27 4.75
CA ALA A 247 20.29 1.86 3.35
C ALA A 247 21.08 2.81 2.44
N GLU A 248 20.95 4.13 2.63
CA GLU A 248 21.73 5.15 1.91
C GLU A 248 23.24 4.93 2.04
N LYS A 249 23.71 4.68 3.28
CA LYS A 249 25.13 4.43 3.55
C LYS A 249 25.64 3.18 2.85
N LYS A 250 24.90 2.06 2.93
CA LYS A 250 25.28 0.81 2.24
C LYS A 250 25.41 1.01 0.73
N ASN A 251 24.48 1.74 0.12
CA ASN A 251 24.54 2.04 -1.31
C ASN A 251 25.79 2.85 -1.67
N SER A 252 26.18 3.81 -0.82
CA SER A 252 27.38 4.64 -1.05
C SER A 252 28.70 3.89 -0.86
N GLU A 253 28.72 2.84 -0.03
CA GLU A 253 29.89 2.02 0.27
C GLU A 253 30.02 0.79 -0.65
N SER A 254 28.99 0.48 -1.45
CA SER A 254 28.99 -0.65 -2.37
C SER A 254 29.86 -0.36 -3.59
N GLU A 255 31.02 -1.02 -3.69
CA GLU A 255 31.91 -1.00 -4.87
C GLU A 255 31.38 -1.81 -6.07
N LEU A 256 30.23 -2.47 -5.92
CA LEU A 256 29.62 -3.24 -7.00
C LEU A 256 29.11 -2.27 -8.07
N VAL A 257 29.61 -2.45 -9.30
CA VAL A 257 29.11 -1.80 -10.52
C VAL A 257 27.69 -2.32 -10.82
N ALA A 258 26.72 -1.97 -9.97
CA ALA A 258 25.31 -2.12 -10.25
C ALA A 258 24.85 -0.88 -11.02
N PRO A 259 23.96 -1.03 -12.03
CA PRO A 259 23.40 0.13 -12.73
C PRO A 259 22.84 1.12 -11.70
N GLU A 260 23.11 2.41 -11.93
CA GLU A 260 22.87 3.56 -11.06
C GLU A 260 21.56 3.42 -10.25
N THR A 261 21.61 2.77 -9.09
CA THR A 261 20.47 2.73 -8.19
C THR A 261 20.42 4.11 -7.54
N PRO A 262 19.35 4.91 -7.73
CA PRO A 262 19.26 6.23 -7.14
C PRO A 262 19.53 6.16 -5.64
N ALA A 263 20.33 7.09 -5.12
CA ALA A 263 20.68 7.14 -3.70
C ALA A 263 19.41 7.08 -2.82
N GLY A 264 19.38 6.14 -1.87
CA GLY A 264 18.26 5.96 -0.92
C GLY A 264 17.31 4.80 -1.19
N ILE A 265 17.45 4.06 -2.30
CA ILE A 265 16.69 2.83 -2.55
C ILE A 265 17.44 1.61 -1.96
N PRO A 266 16.86 0.83 -1.03
CA PRO A 266 17.53 -0.34 -0.46
C PRO A 266 17.82 -1.43 -1.49
N ASP A 267 19.00 -2.06 -1.40
CA ASP A 267 19.40 -3.19 -2.28
C ASP A 267 18.47 -4.40 -2.13
N SER A 268 18.07 -4.70 -0.89
CA SER A 268 17.17 -5.82 -0.59
C SER A 268 15.73 -5.44 -0.87
N PHE A 269 15.08 -6.23 -1.73
CA PHE A 269 13.63 -6.12 -1.96
C PHE A 269 12.82 -6.18 -0.66
N GLU A 270 13.21 -7.07 0.26
CA GLU A 270 12.52 -7.22 1.53
C GLU A 270 12.59 -5.93 2.35
N GLU A 271 13.79 -5.35 2.43
CA GLU A 271 14.04 -4.13 3.19
C GLU A 271 13.28 -2.95 2.58
N HIS A 272 13.27 -2.85 1.24
CA HIS A 272 12.55 -1.83 0.50
C HIS A 272 11.03 -1.91 0.69
N VAL A 273 10.44 -3.10 0.51
CA VAL A 273 9.00 -3.32 0.74
C VAL A 273 8.63 -3.01 2.19
N LYS A 274 9.42 -3.49 3.16
CA LYS A 274 9.18 -3.23 4.58
C LYS A 274 9.25 -1.73 4.89
N LEU A 275 10.24 -1.00 4.36
CA LEU A 275 10.34 0.45 4.54
C LEU A 275 9.16 1.20 3.91
N MET A 276 8.70 0.81 2.72
CA MET A 276 7.50 1.42 2.12
C MET A 276 6.24 1.15 2.96
N PHE A 277 6.09 -0.06 3.50
CA PHE A 277 5.01 -0.37 4.43
C PHE A 277 5.12 0.38 5.77
N ASP A 278 6.34 0.58 6.28
CA ASP A 278 6.61 1.38 7.48
C ASP A 278 6.13 2.83 7.28
N LEU A 279 6.51 3.44 6.15
CA LEU A 279 6.14 4.81 5.81
C LEU A 279 4.64 4.97 5.56
N TRP A 280 4.02 3.99 4.91
CA TRP A 280 2.57 3.94 4.78
C TRP A 280 1.89 3.86 6.16
N ALA A 281 2.31 2.96 7.04
CA ALA A 281 1.72 2.87 8.38
C ALA A 281 1.84 4.20 9.15
N LEU A 282 2.99 4.89 9.07
CA LEU A 282 3.16 6.22 9.66
C LEU A 282 2.21 7.26 9.07
N ALA A 283 2.05 7.28 7.75
CA ALA A 283 1.13 8.21 7.08
C ALA A 283 -0.31 8.02 7.56
N PHE A 284 -0.72 6.76 7.78
CA PHE A 284 -2.03 6.41 8.31
C PHE A 284 -2.16 6.78 9.79
N GLN A 285 -1.15 6.46 10.60
CA GLN A 285 -1.13 6.71 12.04
C GLN A 285 -1.24 8.20 12.37
N ALA A 286 -0.55 9.04 11.61
CA ALA A 286 -0.52 10.49 11.78
C ALA A 286 -1.56 11.24 10.93
N ASP A 287 -2.45 10.52 10.25
CA ASP A 287 -3.50 11.07 9.39
C ASP A 287 -2.97 12.04 8.30
N ILE A 288 -1.73 11.80 7.82
CA ILE A 288 -1.06 12.59 6.78
C ILE A 288 -1.64 12.25 5.40
N ALA A 289 -2.03 10.99 5.20
CA ALA A 289 -2.78 10.50 4.05
C ALA A 289 -3.71 9.36 4.49
N ARG A 290 -4.89 9.27 3.87
CA ARG A 290 -5.88 8.22 4.15
C ARG A 290 -6.04 7.21 3.01
N VAL A 291 -5.43 7.48 1.86
CA VAL A 291 -5.44 6.59 0.70
C VAL A 291 -4.01 6.33 0.27
N THR A 292 -3.66 5.05 0.10
CA THR A 292 -2.35 4.67 -0.43
C THR A 292 -2.51 3.56 -1.47
N THR A 293 -1.78 3.70 -2.57
CA THR A 293 -1.69 2.71 -3.63
C THR A 293 -0.22 2.28 -3.72
N PHE A 294 0.04 0.97 -3.67
CA PHE A 294 1.38 0.41 -3.62
C PHE A 294 1.55 -0.69 -4.66
N MET A 295 2.45 -0.46 -5.61
CA MET A 295 2.91 -1.49 -6.53
C MET A 295 4.12 -2.20 -5.91
N MET A 296 3.87 -3.34 -5.24
CA MET A 296 4.91 -4.03 -4.48
C MET A 296 6.05 -4.54 -5.37
N ALA A 297 5.72 -4.93 -6.60
CA ALA A 297 6.64 -5.21 -7.70
C ALA A 297 5.91 -4.97 -9.02
N ARG A 298 6.63 -4.86 -10.13
CA ARG A 298 6.07 -4.53 -11.45
C ARG A 298 5.90 -5.78 -12.32
N GLU A 299 4.93 -5.73 -13.24
CA GLU A 299 4.91 -6.67 -14.36
C GLU A 299 6.23 -6.63 -15.14
N LEU A 300 6.58 -7.73 -15.83
CA LEU A 300 7.89 -7.95 -16.47
C LEU A 300 9.13 -7.91 -15.55
N SER A 301 8.98 -7.71 -14.24
CA SER A 301 10.12 -7.68 -13.31
C SER A 301 10.96 -8.96 -13.36
N THR A 302 12.26 -8.81 -13.59
CA THR A 302 13.26 -9.90 -13.55
C THR A 302 13.90 -10.05 -12.17
N ARG A 303 13.33 -9.40 -11.14
CA ARG A 303 13.82 -9.48 -9.76
C ARG A 303 13.89 -10.92 -9.26
N THR A 304 14.92 -11.22 -8.47
CA THR A 304 15.17 -12.54 -7.90
C THR A 304 14.79 -12.59 -6.42
N TYR A 305 14.55 -13.80 -5.90
CA TYR A 305 14.16 -14.04 -4.49
C TYR A 305 14.99 -15.16 -3.83
N PRO A 306 16.33 -15.02 -3.75
CA PRO A 306 17.21 -16.05 -3.18
C PRO A 306 16.89 -16.38 -1.72
N GLN A 307 16.35 -15.43 -0.95
CA GLN A 307 15.94 -15.62 0.45
C GLN A 307 14.84 -16.68 0.64
N VAL A 308 14.07 -16.99 -0.41
CA VAL A 308 13.11 -18.11 -0.43
C VAL A 308 13.53 -19.23 -1.37
N GLY A 309 14.81 -19.26 -1.74
CA GLY A 309 15.40 -20.30 -2.58
C GLY A 309 15.02 -20.21 -4.05
N VAL A 310 14.74 -19.01 -4.57
CA VAL A 310 14.44 -18.76 -5.99
C VAL A 310 15.40 -17.70 -6.54
N PRO A 311 16.63 -18.08 -6.95
CA PRO A 311 17.61 -17.14 -7.49
C PRO A 311 17.31 -16.68 -8.92
N GLU A 312 16.38 -17.33 -9.63
CA GLU A 312 15.93 -16.92 -10.97
C GLU A 312 15.02 -15.69 -10.92
N GLY A 313 14.92 -14.97 -12.04
CA GLY A 313 14.03 -13.81 -12.14
C GLY A 313 12.55 -14.17 -12.05
N HIS A 314 11.74 -13.32 -11.42
CA HIS A 314 10.31 -13.57 -11.20
C HIS A 314 9.55 -13.76 -12.52
N HIS A 315 9.73 -12.84 -13.48
CA HIS A 315 9.06 -12.91 -14.77
C HIS A 315 9.33 -14.25 -15.49
N PRO A 316 10.58 -14.71 -15.72
CA PRO A 316 10.80 -16.01 -16.34
C PRO A 316 10.28 -17.19 -15.50
N VAL A 317 10.31 -17.12 -14.17
CA VAL A 317 9.71 -18.16 -13.30
C VAL A 317 8.18 -18.23 -13.47
N SER A 318 7.52 -17.09 -13.71
CA SER A 318 6.08 -17.04 -13.94
C SER A 318 5.67 -17.74 -15.25
N HIS A 319 6.58 -17.81 -16.24
CA HIS A 319 6.47 -18.63 -17.46
C HIS A 319 6.83 -20.09 -17.18
N HIS A 320 6.11 -20.69 -16.23
CA HIS A 320 6.46 -21.98 -15.65
C HIS A 320 6.31 -23.18 -16.61
N GLN A 321 5.68 -23.02 -17.79
CA GLN A 321 5.46 -24.06 -18.82
C GLN A 321 4.84 -25.36 -18.29
N ASN A 322 4.06 -25.26 -17.22
CA ASN A 322 3.56 -26.39 -16.43
C ASN A 322 4.63 -27.34 -15.86
N VAL A 323 5.89 -26.90 -15.79
CA VAL A 323 6.98 -27.63 -15.14
C VAL A 323 6.78 -27.57 -13.61
N PRO A 324 6.65 -28.71 -12.91
CA PRO A 324 6.34 -28.74 -11.47
C PRO A 324 7.32 -27.93 -10.61
N GLU A 325 8.61 -27.96 -10.93
CA GLU A 325 9.64 -27.20 -10.22
C GLU A 325 9.43 -25.68 -10.35
N GLN A 326 9.07 -25.19 -11.55
CA GLN A 326 8.82 -23.77 -11.77
C GLN A 326 7.53 -23.31 -11.11
N ILE A 327 6.49 -24.15 -11.12
CA ILE A 327 5.25 -23.91 -10.37
C ILE A 327 5.57 -23.77 -8.87
N GLU A 328 6.41 -24.65 -8.34
CA GLU A 328 6.83 -24.60 -6.94
C GLU A 328 7.61 -23.32 -6.61
N LYS A 329 8.55 -22.91 -7.48
CA LYS A 329 9.28 -21.64 -7.33
C LYS A 329 8.35 -20.44 -7.36
N HIS A 330 7.40 -20.39 -8.30
CA HIS A 330 6.42 -19.31 -8.36
C HIS A 330 5.52 -19.28 -7.11
N ALA A 331 5.05 -20.43 -6.63
CA ALA A 331 4.26 -20.51 -5.40
C ALA A 331 5.05 -20.02 -4.16
N LYS A 332 6.36 -20.27 -4.09
CA LYS A 332 7.24 -19.71 -3.04
C LYS A 332 7.29 -18.19 -3.10
N ILE A 333 7.45 -17.61 -4.29
CA ILE A 333 7.43 -16.14 -4.46
C ILE A 333 6.07 -15.57 -4.07
N ASN A 334 4.95 -16.16 -4.52
CA ASN A 334 3.62 -15.69 -4.15
C ASN A 334 3.41 -15.75 -2.63
N THR A 335 3.81 -16.86 -1.98
CA THR A 335 3.72 -17.00 -0.50
C THR A 335 4.58 -15.96 0.21
N TYR A 336 5.76 -15.66 -0.34
CA TYR A 336 6.66 -14.65 0.20
C TYR A 336 6.06 -13.24 0.15
N HIS A 337 5.49 -12.83 -0.99
CA HIS A 337 4.79 -11.53 -1.07
C HIS A 337 3.62 -11.43 -0.09
N VAL A 338 2.83 -12.50 0.06
CA VAL A 338 1.75 -12.55 1.04
C VAL A 338 2.29 -12.48 2.48
N SER A 339 3.47 -13.03 2.75
CA SER A 339 4.12 -12.92 4.06
C SER A 339 4.56 -11.48 4.39
N LEU A 340 5.03 -10.71 3.41
CA LEU A 340 5.35 -9.29 3.58
C LEU A 340 4.08 -8.49 3.86
N PHE A 341 2.99 -8.79 3.15
CA PHE A 341 1.69 -8.20 3.41
C PHE A 341 1.17 -8.55 4.82
N ALA A 342 1.31 -9.80 5.27
CA ALA A 342 0.96 -10.20 6.63
C ALA A 342 1.74 -9.40 7.69
N GLY A 343 3.04 -9.15 7.46
CA GLY A 343 3.84 -8.27 8.32
C GLY A 343 3.33 -6.83 8.37
N PHE A 344 2.81 -6.31 7.26
CA PHE A 344 2.15 -4.99 7.25
C PHE A 344 0.82 -5.00 8.04
N LEU A 345 0.00 -6.04 7.89
CA LEU A 345 -1.23 -6.18 8.68
C LEU A 345 -0.95 -6.27 10.19
N GLU A 346 0.11 -6.97 10.59
CA GLU A 346 0.59 -7.03 11.98
C GLU A 346 0.90 -5.62 12.52
N LYS A 347 1.62 -4.82 11.73
CA LYS A 347 1.96 -3.44 12.09
C LYS A 347 0.71 -2.58 12.27
N LEU A 348 -0.26 -2.69 11.36
CA LEU A 348 -1.52 -1.95 11.47
C LEU A 348 -2.33 -2.40 12.70
N ARG A 349 -2.35 -3.70 12.99
CA ARG A 349 -3.02 -4.26 14.18
C ARG A 349 -2.37 -3.76 15.49
N ASN A 350 -1.05 -3.62 15.49
CA ASN A 350 -0.28 -3.17 16.66
C ASN A 350 -0.20 -1.65 16.78
N SER A 351 -0.88 -0.88 15.92
CA SER A 351 -0.91 0.58 15.95
C SER A 351 -2.27 1.08 16.44
N PRO A 352 -2.40 1.52 17.70
CA PRO A 352 -3.66 2.03 18.24
C PRO A 352 -4.16 3.27 17.48
N ASP A 353 -5.46 3.35 17.23
CA ASP A 353 -6.12 4.49 16.57
C ASP A 353 -7.55 4.62 17.10
N GLY A 354 -7.78 5.42 18.15
CA GLY A 354 -9.10 5.55 18.76
C GLY A 354 -9.61 4.27 19.40
N GLU A 355 -10.90 3.96 19.15
CA GLU A 355 -11.55 2.71 19.55
C GLU A 355 -11.13 1.58 18.59
N GLY A 356 -9.92 1.04 18.78
CA GLY A 356 -9.35 -0.03 17.95
C GLY A 356 -7.92 0.25 17.52
N ASN A 357 -7.53 -0.33 16.40
CA ASN A 357 -6.22 -0.13 15.76
C ASN A 357 -6.38 0.25 14.28
N LEU A 358 -5.27 0.59 13.62
CA LEU A 358 -5.30 0.97 12.21
C LEU A 358 -5.87 -0.12 11.31
N LEU A 359 -5.69 -1.41 11.62
CA LEU A 359 -6.25 -2.50 10.81
C LEU A 359 -7.79 -2.54 10.90
N ASP A 360 -8.36 -2.28 12.08
CA ASP A 360 -9.81 -2.16 12.27
C ASP A 360 -10.40 -1.01 11.43
N HIS A 361 -9.61 0.03 11.19
CA HIS A 361 -10.02 1.26 10.51
C HIS A 361 -9.58 1.33 9.03
N SER A 362 -8.89 0.29 8.55
CA SER A 362 -8.41 0.21 7.17
C SER A 362 -9.26 -0.74 6.33
N MET A 363 -9.29 -0.46 5.02
CA MET A 363 -9.83 -1.31 3.96
C MET A 363 -8.75 -1.45 2.91
N ILE A 364 -8.16 -2.64 2.76
CA ILE A 364 -7.00 -2.86 1.89
C ILE A 364 -7.32 -3.94 0.88
N LEU A 365 -7.27 -3.62 -0.41
CA LEU A 365 -7.30 -4.61 -1.50
C LEU A 365 -5.88 -5.05 -1.84
N TYR A 366 -5.61 -6.35 -1.77
CA TYR A 366 -4.37 -6.99 -2.18
C TYR A 366 -4.67 -7.95 -3.33
N GLY A 367 -3.92 -7.87 -4.43
CA GLY A 367 -4.14 -8.78 -5.55
C GLY A 367 -3.27 -8.54 -6.76
N SER A 368 -3.67 -9.15 -7.86
CA SER A 368 -3.00 -9.04 -9.15
C SER A 368 -4.03 -8.84 -10.27
N GLY A 369 -3.62 -8.13 -11.32
CA GLY A 369 -4.39 -8.00 -12.56
C GLY A 369 -4.26 -9.21 -13.48
N MET A 370 -3.48 -10.22 -13.07
CA MET A 370 -3.27 -11.46 -13.79
C MET A 370 -3.50 -12.63 -12.84
N SER A 371 -3.97 -13.75 -13.36
CA SER A 371 -4.11 -14.98 -12.58
C SER A 371 -3.01 -16.00 -12.89
N ASN A 372 -2.56 -16.08 -14.14
CA ASN A 372 -1.55 -17.03 -14.58
C ASN A 372 -0.52 -16.37 -15.49
N GLY A 373 0.70 -16.17 -14.97
CA GLY A 373 1.85 -15.62 -15.69
C GLY A 373 2.24 -16.37 -16.96
N ASN A 374 2.07 -17.70 -17.01
CA ASN A 374 2.51 -18.53 -18.13
C ASN A 374 1.70 -18.33 -19.42
N VAL A 375 0.44 -17.93 -19.29
CA VAL A 375 -0.46 -17.68 -20.43
C VAL A 375 -1.06 -16.27 -20.38
N HIS A 376 -0.55 -15.43 -19.47
CA HIS A 376 -1.02 -14.07 -19.21
C HIS A 376 -2.52 -13.95 -18.96
N SER A 377 -3.13 -14.98 -18.35
CA SER A 377 -4.58 -15.05 -18.19
C SER A 377 -5.09 -14.02 -17.20
N HIS A 378 -6.26 -13.45 -17.50
CA HIS A 378 -7.01 -12.52 -16.67
C HIS A 378 -8.19 -13.17 -15.93
N ASP A 379 -8.32 -14.50 -16.04
CA ASP A 379 -9.46 -15.24 -15.51
C ASP A 379 -9.18 -15.66 -14.07
N ILE A 380 -10.13 -15.46 -13.15
CA ILE A 380 -10.01 -15.91 -11.75
C ILE A 380 -8.83 -15.24 -11.04
N LEU A 381 -8.86 -13.92 -10.97
CA LEU A 381 -7.82 -13.08 -10.39
C LEU A 381 -7.61 -13.37 -8.89
N PRO A 382 -6.34 -13.33 -8.42
CA PRO A 382 -6.01 -13.27 -7.01
C PRO A 382 -6.57 -11.98 -6.37
N ALA A 383 -7.50 -12.11 -5.44
CA ALA A 383 -8.05 -10.96 -4.70
C ALA A 383 -8.29 -11.29 -3.21
N VAL A 384 -7.71 -10.46 -2.35
CA VAL A 384 -7.91 -10.46 -0.89
C VAL A 384 -8.24 -9.05 -0.44
N ILE A 385 -9.27 -8.91 0.38
CA ILE A 385 -9.60 -7.69 1.10
C ILE A 385 -9.24 -7.88 2.57
N ALA A 386 -8.51 -6.93 3.14
CA ALA A 386 -8.09 -6.96 4.53
C ALA A 386 -8.54 -5.72 5.31
N GLY A 387 -8.83 -5.91 6.60
CA GLY A 387 -9.18 -4.86 7.54
C GLY A 387 -10.66 -4.78 7.88
N GLY A 388 -11.00 -3.92 8.84
CA GLY A 388 -12.37 -3.76 9.36
C GLY A 388 -13.17 -2.65 8.68
N ALA A 389 -12.53 -1.78 7.90
CA ALA A 389 -13.13 -0.61 7.25
C ALA A 389 -13.98 0.25 8.21
N ALA A 390 -13.53 0.39 9.46
CA ALA A 390 -14.27 1.04 10.54
C ALA A 390 -15.64 0.39 10.82
N GLY A 391 -15.68 -0.95 10.86
CA GLY A 391 -16.88 -1.76 11.10
C GLY A 391 -17.73 -2.02 9.86
N ARG A 392 -17.28 -1.61 8.67
CA ARG A 392 -18.02 -1.81 7.40
C ARG A 392 -17.70 -3.13 6.71
N LEU A 393 -16.61 -3.80 7.10
CA LEU A 393 -16.23 -5.13 6.63
C LEU A 393 -16.26 -6.13 7.78
N ARG A 394 -16.78 -7.33 7.50
CA ARG A 394 -16.93 -8.39 8.52
C ARG A 394 -15.65 -9.17 8.75
N GLY A 395 -14.88 -9.44 7.68
CA GLY A 395 -13.78 -10.40 7.71
C GLY A 395 -14.26 -11.85 7.86
N ASN A 396 -13.32 -12.77 8.08
CA ASN A 396 -13.50 -14.22 8.07
C ASN A 396 -14.49 -14.70 7.01
N LEU A 397 -14.21 -14.38 5.75
CA LEU A 397 -15.12 -14.68 4.65
C LEU A 397 -14.36 -15.14 3.40
N HIS A 398 -14.82 -16.22 2.78
CA HIS A 398 -14.46 -16.55 1.39
C HIS A 398 -15.71 -16.44 0.51
N VAL A 399 -15.68 -15.46 -0.40
CA VAL A 399 -16.75 -15.24 -1.38
C VAL A 399 -16.37 -15.88 -2.70
N LYS A 400 -17.17 -16.85 -3.14
CA LYS A 400 -17.10 -17.41 -4.49
C LYS A 400 -18.11 -16.69 -5.38
N THR A 401 -17.61 -15.89 -6.30
CA THR A 401 -18.45 -15.27 -7.34
C THR A 401 -18.65 -16.24 -8.50
N PRO A 402 -19.66 -16.02 -9.36
CA PRO A 402 -19.69 -16.68 -10.67
C PRO A 402 -18.36 -16.47 -11.40
N LEU A 403 -17.89 -17.47 -12.13
CA LEU A 403 -16.68 -17.33 -12.93
C LEU A 403 -16.83 -16.18 -13.92
N MET A 404 -15.74 -15.47 -14.16
CA MET A 404 -15.67 -14.29 -15.03
C MET A 404 -16.46 -13.08 -14.51
N THR A 405 -16.74 -13.02 -13.20
CA THR A 405 -17.31 -11.81 -12.60
C THR A 405 -16.31 -10.66 -12.77
N PRO A 406 -16.69 -9.49 -13.29
CA PRO A 406 -15.75 -8.37 -13.43
C PRO A 406 -15.10 -7.99 -12.08
N ILE A 407 -13.78 -7.81 -12.05
CA ILE A 407 -13.07 -7.30 -10.85
C ILE A 407 -13.61 -5.93 -10.43
N SER A 408 -14.16 -5.17 -11.38
CA SER A 408 -14.90 -3.93 -11.15
C SER A 408 -16.06 -4.07 -10.15
N ASN A 409 -16.64 -5.27 -10.01
CA ASN A 409 -17.67 -5.53 -8.99
C ASN A 409 -17.09 -5.55 -7.57
N VAL A 410 -15.82 -5.96 -7.39
CA VAL A 410 -15.10 -5.77 -6.12
C VAL A 410 -14.90 -4.28 -5.89
N LEU A 411 -14.35 -3.57 -6.88
CA LEU A 411 -14.00 -2.17 -6.76
C LEU A 411 -15.20 -1.27 -6.44
N ILE A 412 -16.33 -1.42 -7.15
CA ILE A 412 -17.54 -0.63 -6.88
C ILE A 412 -18.08 -0.92 -5.47
N THR A 413 -17.93 -2.14 -4.99
CA THR A 413 -18.31 -2.49 -3.61
C THR A 413 -17.41 -1.76 -2.60
N LEU A 414 -16.10 -1.71 -2.84
CA LEU A 414 -15.16 -0.96 -1.99
C LEU A 414 -15.44 0.55 -2.02
N LEU A 415 -15.81 1.10 -3.19
CA LEU A 415 -16.26 2.50 -3.30
C LEU A 415 -17.46 2.77 -2.39
N GLU A 416 -18.46 1.87 -2.36
CA GLU A 416 -19.62 2.01 -1.48
C GLU A 416 -19.25 1.94 0.00
N LYS A 417 -18.33 1.05 0.38
CA LYS A 417 -17.79 1.00 1.76
C LYS A 417 -17.05 2.29 2.12
N ALA A 418 -16.56 3.06 1.15
CA ALA A 418 -15.95 4.36 1.33
C ALA A 418 -16.93 5.55 1.17
N ASP A 419 -18.24 5.30 1.13
CA ASP A 419 -19.28 6.31 0.93
C ASP A 419 -19.09 7.10 -0.40
N VAL A 420 -18.55 6.42 -1.42
CA VAL A 420 -18.48 6.87 -2.81
C VAL A 420 -19.54 6.12 -3.62
N HIS A 421 -20.49 6.85 -4.19
CA HIS A 421 -21.61 6.26 -4.92
C HIS A 421 -21.49 6.61 -6.39
N VAL A 422 -21.26 5.59 -7.21
CA VAL A 422 -21.23 5.67 -8.67
C VAL A 422 -22.14 4.57 -9.22
N ASP A 423 -22.82 4.84 -10.33
CA ASP A 423 -23.71 3.84 -10.94
C ASP A 423 -22.92 2.66 -11.53
N ARG A 424 -21.71 2.95 -12.04
CA ARG A 424 -20.82 1.99 -12.67
C ARG A 424 -19.37 2.46 -12.60
N LEU A 425 -18.46 1.52 -12.39
CA LEU A 425 -17.01 1.64 -12.60
C LEU A 425 -16.58 0.64 -13.68
N GLY A 426 -15.87 1.09 -14.73
CA GLY A 426 -15.42 0.22 -15.81
C GLY A 426 -16.54 -0.67 -16.38
N ASP A 427 -16.27 -1.97 -16.39
CA ASP A 427 -17.17 -3.04 -16.84
C ASP A 427 -18.02 -3.65 -15.70
N SER A 428 -18.16 -2.98 -14.56
CA SER A 428 -18.99 -3.49 -13.44
C SER A 428 -20.44 -3.77 -13.86
N THR A 429 -20.94 -4.89 -13.37
CA THR A 429 -22.30 -5.41 -13.59
C THR A 429 -23.09 -5.55 -12.29
N GLY A 430 -22.45 -5.35 -11.14
CA GLY A 430 -23.08 -5.47 -9.83
C GLY A 430 -22.11 -5.24 -8.67
N ARG A 431 -22.55 -5.60 -7.47
CA ARG A 431 -21.76 -5.55 -6.23
C ARG A 431 -21.56 -6.95 -5.67
N ILE A 432 -20.56 -7.11 -4.81
CA ILE A 432 -20.23 -8.37 -4.14
C ILE A 432 -20.60 -8.22 -2.67
N ALA A 433 -21.22 -9.26 -2.09
CA ALA A 433 -21.56 -9.25 -0.66
C ALA A 433 -20.31 -9.53 0.19
N ILE A 434 -19.70 -8.47 0.75
CA ILE A 434 -18.50 -8.50 1.62
C ILE A 434 -18.67 -7.68 2.91
#